data_AF-A0A2S8D3W4-F1
#
_entry.id   AF-A0A2S8D3W4-F1
#
_cell.length_a   1.000
_cell.length_b   1.000
_cell.length_c   1.000
_cell.angle_alpha   90.00
_cell.angle_beta   90.00
_cell.angle_gamma   90.00
#
_symmetry.space_group_name_H-M   'P 1'
#
loop_
_entity.id
_entity.type
_entity.pdbx_description
1 polymer ?
#
loop_
_entity_poly.entity_id
_entity_poly.type
_entity_poly.pdbx_seq_one_letter_code
_entity_poly.pdbx_strand_id
1 'polypeptide(L)' 'MFIDSEKRLKQLSDEAKKNAEDLEEAKKNSRFTQVSPKGWERVRELLKDSQGISALKLYSFLAEHIDPTCGAVVADQQ' A
#
# COMPACT_ATOMS: atom_id res chain seq x y z
N MET A 1 -17.45 -40.48 15.39
CA MET A 1 -16.35 -39.58 15.82
C MET A 1 -15.35 -39.23 14.71
N PHE A 2 -15.26 -39.96 13.59
CA PHE A 2 -14.25 -39.72 12.54
C PHE A 2 -14.52 -38.53 11.60
N ILE A 3 -15.80 -38.17 11.37
CA ILE A 3 -16.18 -37.06 10.47
C ILE A 3 -15.77 -35.69 11.06
N ASP A 4 -15.73 -35.57 12.38
CA ASP A 4 -15.36 -34.34 13.08
C ASP A 4 -13.85 -34.06 12.99
N SER A 5 -13.02 -35.12 13.08
CA SER A 5 -11.58 -35.04 12.89
C SER A 5 -11.16 -34.64 11.48
N GLU A 6 -11.84 -35.13 10.45
CA GLU A 6 -11.57 -34.76 9.06
C GLU A 6 -11.94 -33.30 8.77
N LYS A 7 -13.08 -32.83 9.29
CA LYS A 7 -13.46 -31.41 9.22
C LYS A 7 -12.43 -30.52 9.91
N ARG A 8 -11.98 -30.92 11.10
CA ARG A 8 -10.97 -30.17 11.86
C ARG A 8 -9.63 -30.12 11.14
N LEU A 9 -9.20 -31.22 10.53
CA LEU A 9 -7.97 -31.27 9.71
C LEU A 9 -8.06 -30.34 8.50
N LYS A 10 -9.23 -30.30 7.85
CA LYS A 10 -9.46 -29.41 6.71
C LYS A 10 -9.41 -27.93 7.13
N GLN A 11 -10.04 -27.58 8.25
CA GLN A 11 -9.99 -26.22 8.82
C GLN A 11 -8.55 -25.79 9.13
N LEU A 12 -7.76 -26.65 9.77
CA LEU A 12 -6.35 -26.37 10.07
C LEU A 12 -5.51 -26.18 8.79
N SER A 13 -5.79 -26.97 7.75
CA SER A 13 -5.14 -26.81 6.45
C SER A 13 -5.51 -25.47 5.78
N ASP A 14 -6.77 -25.07 5.85
CA ASP A 14 -7.25 -23.84 5.21
C ASP A 14 -6.73 -22.61 5.97
N GLU A 15 -6.67 -22.67 7.31
CA GLU A 15 -6.02 -21.63 8.14
C GLU A 15 -4.53 -21.53 7.87
N ALA A 16 -3.83 -22.66 7.71
CA ALA A 16 -2.41 -22.66 7.38
C ALA A 16 -2.14 -22.02 6.00
N LYS A 17 -2.99 -22.30 5.00
CA LYS A 17 -2.91 -21.67 3.67
C LYS A 17 -3.16 -20.17 3.74
N LYS A 18 -4.24 -19.76 4.42
CA LYS A 18 -4.57 -18.34 4.58
C LYS A 18 -3.45 -17.58 5.31
N ASN A 19 -2.90 -18.14 6.38
CA ASN A 19 -1.78 -17.52 7.10
C ASN A 19 -0.52 -17.41 6.23
N ALA A 20 -0.26 -18.38 5.35
CA ALA A 20 0.86 -18.31 4.40
C ALA A 20 0.62 -17.24 3.33
N GLU A 21 -0.61 -17.12 2.82
CA GLU A 21 -1.01 -16.07 1.88
C GLU A 21 -0.91 -14.68 2.51
N ASP A 22 -1.44 -14.49 3.72
CA ASP A 22 -1.36 -13.23 4.47
C ASP A 22 0.10 -12.84 4.77
N LEU A 23 0.96 -13.83 5.07
CA LEU A 23 2.40 -13.59 5.28
C LEU A 23 3.11 -13.18 3.98
N GLU A 24 2.79 -13.80 2.85
CA GLU A 24 3.32 -13.40 1.53
C GLU A 24 2.78 -12.03 1.10
N GLU A 25 1.52 -11.73 1.38
CA GLU A 25 0.91 -10.41 1.17
C GLU A 25 1.59 -9.34 2.02
N ALA A 26 1.94 -9.63 3.27
CA ALA A 26 2.63 -8.72 4.18
C ALA A 26 4.10 -8.48 3.80
N LYS A 27 4.75 -9.47 3.16
CA LYS A 27 6.10 -9.30 2.58
C LYS A 27 6.07 -8.40 1.35
N LYS A 28 4.96 -8.38 0.61
CA LYS A 28 4.75 -7.38 -0.43
C LYS A 28 4.56 -6.06 0.29
N ASN A 29 5.41 -5.09 -0.01
CA ASN A 29 5.31 -3.74 0.53
C ASN A 29 4.13 -2.98 -0.12
N SER A 30 2.96 -3.62 -0.18
CA SER A 30 1.79 -3.26 -0.99
C SER A 30 1.13 -1.96 -0.56
N ARG A 31 1.30 -1.58 0.71
CA ARG A 31 0.84 -0.31 1.28
C ARG A 31 1.95 0.72 1.41
N PHE A 32 3.15 0.43 0.90
CA PHE A 32 4.28 1.33 0.93
C PHE A 32 4.42 2.00 -0.43
N THR A 33 3.96 3.24 -0.52
CA THR A 33 4.23 4.10 -1.68
C THR A 33 5.72 4.47 -1.66
N GLN A 34 6.51 3.77 -2.47
CA GLN A 34 7.94 4.04 -2.59
C GLN A 34 8.13 5.41 -3.26
N VAL A 35 8.52 6.40 -2.47
CA VAL A 35 8.94 7.71 -3.00
C VAL A 35 10.35 7.57 -3.55
N SER A 36 10.54 7.88 -4.84
CA SER A 36 11.87 7.87 -5.47
C SER A 36 12.83 8.86 -4.81
N PRO A 37 14.16 8.73 -4.95
CA PRO A 37 15.12 9.69 -4.40
C PRO A 37 14.82 11.15 -4.79
N LYS A 38 14.41 11.39 -6.04
CA LYS A 38 13.97 12.70 -6.53
C LYS A 38 12.70 13.20 -5.85
N GLY A 39 11.77 12.29 -5.54
CA GLY A 39 10.56 12.64 -4.80
C GLY A 39 10.88 13.10 -3.36
N TRP A 40 11.86 12.47 -2.72
CA TRP A 40 12.34 12.89 -1.40
C TRP A 40 13.05 14.25 -1.42
N GLU A 41 13.81 14.53 -2.47
CA GLU A 41 14.38 15.87 -2.70
C GLU A 41 13.28 16.92 -2.82
N ARG A 42 12.21 16.61 -3.57
CA ARG A 42 11.08 17.53 -3.74
C ARG A 42 10.34 17.80 -2.43
N VAL A 43 10.12 16.77 -1.60
CA VAL A 43 9.54 16.96 -0.25
C VAL A 43 10.40 17.91 0.58
N ARG A 44 11.72 17.72 0.59
CA ARG A 44 12.64 18.60 1.34
C ARG A 44 12.65 20.04 0.82
N GLU A 45 12.49 20.24 -0.48
CA GLU A 45 12.32 21.59 -1.04
C GLU A 45 11.03 22.25 -0.59
N LEU A 46 9.91 21.53 -0.66
CA LEU A 46 8.60 22.05 -0.28
C LEU A 46 8.52 22.42 1.21
N LEU A 47 9.33 21.80 2.06
CA LEU A 47 9.36 22.11 3.50
C LEU A 47 10.11 23.42 3.85
N LYS A 48 10.75 24.09 2.88
CA LYS A 48 11.58 25.28 3.15
C LYS A 48 10.80 26.54 3.49
N ASP A 49 9.55 26.66 3.04
CA ASP A 49 8.72 27.85 3.24
C ASP A 49 7.22 27.50 3.39
N SER A 50 6.43 28.49 3.81
CA SER A 50 5.00 28.31 4.10
C SER A 50 4.16 28.03 2.84
N GLN A 51 4.59 28.50 1.68
CA GLN A 51 3.91 28.21 0.40
C GLN A 51 4.17 26.76 -0.02
N GLY A 52 5.40 26.28 0.15
CA GLY A 52 5.79 24.90 -0.08
C GLY A 52 5.07 23.91 0.84
N ILE A 53 4.88 24.25 2.13
CA ILE A 53 4.09 23.41 3.06
C ILE A 53 2.65 23.24 2.56
N SER A 54 2.07 24.28 1.95
CA SER A 54 0.73 24.22 1.37
C SER A 54 0.69 23.28 0.15
N ALA A 55 1.71 23.34 -0.70
CA ALA A 55 1.86 22.46 -1.87
C ALA A 55 2.21 21.01 -1.49
N LEU A 56 2.83 20.78 -0.33
CA LEU A 56 3.19 19.44 0.14
C LEU A 56 1.96 18.54 0.32
N LYS A 57 0.82 19.10 0.78
CA LYS A 57 -0.43 18.34 0.91
C LYS A 57 -0.88 17.76 -0.42
N LEU A 58 -0.85 18.57 -1.47
CA LEU A 58 -1.22 18.14 -2.83
C LEU A 58 -0.20 17.13 -3.39
N TYR A 59 1.09 17.38 -3.18
CA TYR A 59 2.14 16.47 -3.61
C TYR A 59 2.00 15.07 -2.97
N SER A 60 1.76 15.01 -1.66
CA SER A 60 1.56 13.74 -0.94
C SER A 60 0.32 13.00 -1.44
N PHE A 61 -0.79 13.71 -1.67
CA PHE A 61 -2.01 13.12 -2.24
C PHE A 61 -1.75 12.49 -3.61
N LEU A 62 -1.06 13.21 -4.50
CA LEU A 62 -0.71 12.67 -5.82
C LEU A 62 0.21 11.46 -5.68
N ALA A 63 1.25 11.51 -4.84
CA ALA A 63 2.16 10.39 -4.64
C ALA A 63 1.42 9.12 -4.16
N GLU A 64 0.42 9.26 -3.30
CA GLU A 64 -0.40 8.15 -2.79
C GLU A 64 -1.30 7.52 -3.87
N HIS A 65 -1.79 8.31 -4.83
CA HIS A 65 -2.79 7.88 -5.81
C HIS A 65 -2.27 7.74 -7.25
N ILE A 66 -0.98 8.00 -7.49
CA ILE A 66 -0.36 7.79 -8.81
C ILE A 66 -0.34 6.30 -9.14
N ASP A 67 -0.91 5.95 -10.29
CA ASP A 67 -0.78 4.61 -10.85
C ASP A 67 0.72 4.32 -11.12
N PRO A 68 1.27 3.21 -10.59
CA PRO A 68 2.69 2.90 -10.70
C PRO A 68 3.11 2.50 -12.13
N THR A 69 2.15 2.17 -13.00
CA THR A 69 2.41 1.66 -14.36
C THR A 69 2.50 2.80 -15.37
N CYS A 70 1.67 3.83 -15.24
CA CYS A 70 1.55 4.92 -16.20
C CYS A 70 1.74 6.33 -15.62
N GLY A 71 1.88 6.48 -14.30
CA GLY A 71 2.13 7.78 -13.67
C GLY A 71 0.90 8.71 -13.62
N ALA A 72 -0.31 8.17 -13.82
CA ALA A 72 -1.54 8.96 -13.90
C ALA A 72 -2.34 8.91 -12.59
N VAL A 73 -3.08 9.98 -12.30
CA VAL A 73 -4.08 10.04 -11.23
C VAL A 73 -5.44 10.25 -11.88
N VAL A 74 -6.44 9.44 -11.52
CA VAL A 74 -7.81 9.63 -11.97
C VAL A 74 -8.50 10.61 -11.02
N ALA A 75 -8.96 11.73 -11.55
CA ALA A 75 -9.80 12.67 -10.82
C ALA A 75 -11.26 12.48 -11.26
N ASP A 76 -12.16 12.25 -10.30
CA ASP A 76 -13.60 12.35 -10.52
C ASP A 76 -14.07 13.72 -10.01
N GLN A 77 -14.84 14.43 -10.83
CA GLN A 77 -15.36 15.75 -10.50
C GLN A 77 -16.88 15.64 -10.34
N GLN A 78 -17.35 15.70 -9.09
CA GLN A 78 -18.76 15.83 -8.76
C GLN A 78 -19.26 17.27 -8.93
#